data_AF-A0AA40STY4-F1
#
_entry.id   AF-A0AA40STY4-F1
#
_cell.length_a   1.000
_cell.length_b   1.000
_cell.length_c   1.000
_cell.angle_alpha   90.00
_cell.angle_beta   90.00
_cell.angle_gamma   90.00
#
_symmetry.space_group_name_H-M   'P 1'
#
loop_
_entity.id
_entity.type
_entity.pdbx_description
1 polymer ?
#
loop_
_entity_poly.entity_id
_entity_poly.type
_entity_poly.pdbx_seq_one_letter_code
_entity_poly.pdbx_strand_id
1 'polypeptide(L)'
;MLENLTLPTIFPIGAILFDFLFILMAIPIEAYVFNNRLKFDKKTSTFYAISVNLFSSVLGWFIFFVSEPILPIQFKSELINYVFFNNFKSASAQTLLILTAFIIFFATFLMKFFLLRFLLLSLTETPWKREEETQTSPRRKWRRLSSAKLQSTNLATTTLIANSLSYSAITIVLFISSRQ
;
A
#
# COMPACT_ATOMS: atom_id res chain seq x y z
N MET A 1 33.98 26.02 1.84
CA MET A 1 32.79 25.66 2.65
C MET A 1 31.84 24.81 1.82
N LEU A 2 32.31 23.69 1.27
CA LEU A 2 31.53 22.74 0.45
C LEU A 2 32.22 21.36 0.50
N GLU A 3 32.68 20.94 1.68
CA GLU A 3 33.62 19.80 1.82
C GLU A 3 33.07 18.63 2.65
N ASN A 4 31.76 18.57 2.91
CA ASN A 4 31.13 17.47 3.66
C ASN A 4 29.80 17.00 3.04
N LEU A 5 29.71 16.94 1.72
CA LEU A 5 28.70 16.13 1.04
C LEU A 5 29.32 14.76 0.75
N THR A 6 29.56 13.98 1.80
CA THR A 6 29.81 12.54 1.66
C THR A 6 28.50 11.91 1.17
N LEU A 7 28.26 11.96 -0.15
CA LEU A 7 27.22 11.16 -0.77
C LEU A 7 27.48 9.70 -0.37
N PRO A 8 26.51 8.99 0.21
CA PRO A 8 26.69 7.59 0.56
C PRO A 8 27.10 6.81 -0.69
N THR A 9 28.25 6.15 -0.63
CA THR A 9 28.99 5.57 -1.76
C THR A 9 28.31 4.36 -2.41
N ILE A 10 27.08 4.01 -1.99
CA ILE A 10 26.35 2.84 -2.45
C ILE A 10 24.95 3.31 -2.83
N PHE A 11 24.75 3.61 -4.11
CA PHE A 11 23.41 3.86 -4.65
C PHE A 11 22.57 2.59 -4.46
N PRO A 12 21.40 2.64 -3.81
CA PRO A 12 20.58 1.46 -3.51
C PRO A 12 19.80 1.00 -4.75
N ILE A 13 20.51 0.77 -5.86
CA ILE A 13 19.91 0.42 -7.16
C ILE A 13 19.07 -0.85 -7.07
N GLY A 14 19.53 -1.82 -6.25
CA GLY A 14 18.78 -3.05 -5.98
C GLY A 14 17.43 -2.77 -5.32
N ALA A 15 17.39 -1.89 -4.31
CA ALA A 15 16.14 -1.54 -3.63
C ALA A 15 15.16 -0.85 -4.57
N ILE A 16 15.64 0.05 -5.43
CA ILE A 16 14.82 0.74 -6.44
C ILE A 16 14.25 -0.26 -7.46
N LEU A 17 15.08 -1.18 -7.95
CA LEU A 17 14.66 -2.20 -8.91
C LEU A 17 13.63 -3.17 -8.32
N PHE A 18 13.83 -3.61 -7.06
CA PHE A 18 12.86 -4.46 -6.37
C PHE A 18 11.55 -3.72 -6.09
N ASP A 19 11.59 -2.47 -5.66
CA ASP A 19 10.38 -1.66 -5.45
C ASP A 19 9.59 -1.49 -6.76
N PHE A 20 10.30 -1.19 -7.86
CA PHE A 20 9.67 -1.10 -9.18
C PHE A 20 9.05 -2.43 -9.62
N LEU A 21 9.74 -3.55 -9.41
CA LEU A 21 9.21 -4.89 -9.68
C LEU A 21 7.93 -5.18 -8.89
N PHE A 22 7.92 -4.83 -7.59
CA PHE A 22 6.76 -5.03 -6.73
C PHE A 22 5.56 -4.17 -7.14
N ILE A 23 5.80 -2.91 -7.52
CA ILE A 23 4.76 -2.03 -8.05
C ILE A 23 4.20 -2.60 -9.36
N LEU A 24 5.07 -3.04 -10.28
CA LEU A 24 4.67 -3.62 -11.57
C LEU A 24 3.83 -4.89 -11.40
N MET A 25 4.10 -5.68 -10.35
CA MET A 25 3.33 -6.86 -10.00
C MET A 25 2.01 -6.52 -9.29
N ALA A 26 2.03 -5.58 -8.34
CA ALA A 26 0.86 -5.23 -7.54
C ALA A 26 -0.24 -4.56 -8.36
N ILE A 27 0.12 -3.60 -9.24
CA ILE A 27 -0.85 -2.85 -10.05
C ILE A 27 -1.84 -3.75 -10.82
N PRO A 28 -1.41 -4.75 -11.61
CA PRO A 28 -2.35 -5.59 -12.35
C PRO A 28 -3.21 -6.47 -11.44
N ILE A 29 -2.66 -6.96 -10.33
CA ILE A 29 -3.41 -7.75 -9.33
C ILE A 29 -4.50 -6.90 -8.69
N GLU A 30 -4.16 -5.70 -8.21
CA GLU A 30 -5.13 -4.81 -7.58
C GLU A 30 -6.15 -4.28 -8.59
N ALA A 31 -5.73 -3.95 -9.82
CA ALA A 31 -6.64 -3.55 -10.89
C ALA A 31 -7.67 -4.65 -11.23
N TYR A 32 -7.24 -5.91 -11.27
CA TYR A 32 -8.14 -7.04 -11.47
C TYR A 32 -9.16 -7.17 -10.33
N VAL A 33 -8.70 -7.04 -9.08
CA VAL A 33 -9.57 -7.12 -7.90
C VAL A 33 -10.56 -5.95 -7.88
N PHE A 34 -10.14 -4.74 -8.21
CA PHE A 34 -11.01 -3.56 -8.29
C PHE A 34 -12.06 -3.71 -9.40
N ASN A 35 -11.67 -4.19 -10.57
CA ASN A 35 -12.61 -4.43 -11.68
C ASN A 35 -13.67 -5.47 -11.29
N ASN A 36 -13.26 -6.59 -10.69
CA ASN A 36 -14.16 -7.70 -10.40
C ASN A 36 -15.08 -7.42 -9.18
N ARG A 37 -14.58 -6.76 -8.14
CA ARG A 37 -15.34 -6.56 -6.88
C ARG A 37 -16.08 -5.21 -6.81
N LEU A 38 -15.49 -4.14 -7.34
CA LEU A 38 -16.08 -2.80 -7.33
C LEU A 38 -16.86 -2.49 -8.60
N LYS A 39 -16.81 -3.37 -9.61
CA LYS A 39 -17.45 -3.20 -10.92
C LYS A 39 -17.02 -1.92 -11.64
N PHE A 40 -15.81 -1.46 -11.36
CA PHE A 40 -15.18 -0.36 -12.08
C PHE A 40 -14.84 -0.80 -13.49
N ASP A 41 -14.88 0.12 -14.45
CA ASP A 41 -14.38 -0.15 -15.80
C ASP A 41 -12.89 -0.54 -15.76
N LYS A 42 -12.41 -1.25 -16.78
CA LYS A 42 -10.99 -1.68 -16.84
C LYS A 42 -10.04 -0.48 -16.71
N LYS A 43 -10.34 0.61 -17.43
CA LYS A 43 -9.53 1.84 -17.40
C LYS A 43 -9.50 2.48 -16.02
N THR A 44 -10.65 2.60 -15.36
CA THR A 44 -10.74 3.22 -14.02
C THR A 44 -10.09 2.34 -12.97
N SER A 45 -10.25 1.02 -13.07
CA SER A 45 -9.61 0.05 -12.15
C SER A 45 -8.09 0.13 -12.22
N THR A 46 -7.54 0.17 -13.43
CA THR A 46 -6.10 0.36 -13.65
C THR A 46 -5.62 1.71 -13.15
N PHE A 47 -6.36 2.79 -13.42
CA PHE A 47 -6.01 4.14 -12.93
C PHE A 47 -5.96 4.22 -11.40
N TYR A 48 -6.96 3.68 -10.71
CA TYR A 48 -6.98 3.66 -9.25
C TYR A 48 -5.88 2.76 -8.69
N ALA A 49 -5.63 1.58 -9.27
CA ALA A 49 -4.55 0.70 -8.84
C ALA A 49 -3.16 1.34 -9.00
N ILE A 50 -2.89 1.99 -10.15
CA ILE A 50 -1.65 2.75 -10.37
C ILE A 50 -1.51 3.84 -9.32
N SER A 51 -2.54 4.69 -9.17
CA SER A 51 -2.50 5.83 -8.25
C SER A 51 -2.25 5.38 -6.81
N VAL A 52 -3.04 4.43 -6.32
CA VAL A 52 -2.95 3.95 -4.93
C VAL A 52 -1.60 3.30 -4.64
N ASN A 53 -1.05 2.47 -5.55
CA ASN A 53 0.25 1.84 -5.34
C ASN A 53 1.41 2.85 -5.41
N LEU A 54 1.40 3.78 -6.36
CA LEU A 54 2.43 4.81 -6.47
C LEU A 54 2.43 5.74 -5.25
N PHE A 55 1.26 6.26 -4.85
CA PHE A 55 1.16 7.09 -3.65
C PHE A 55 1.56 6.33 -2.39
N SER A 56 1.18 5.05 -2.28
CA SER A 56 1.58 4.19 -1.15
C SER A 56 3.09 3.98 -1.10
N SER A 57 3.76 3.77 -2.25
CA SER A 57 5.22 3.61 -2.29
C SER A 57 5.94 4.92 -1.90
N VAL A 58 5.56 6.05 -2.52
CA VAL A 58 6.18 7.36 -2.21
C VAL A 58 6.04 7.71 -0.74
N LEU A 59 4.86 7.51 -0.15
CA LEU A 59 4.64 7.79 1.27
C LEU A 59 5.33 6.75 2.17
N GLY A 60 5.47 5.50 1.73
CA GLY A 60 6.30 4.50 2.41
C GLY A 60 7.76 4.94 2.48
N TRP A 61 8.34 5.39 1.37
CA TRP A 61 9.68 5.97 1.31
C TRP A 61 9.80 7.22 2.18
N PHE A 62 8.80 8.11 2.14
CA PHE A 62 8.79 9.30 2.99
C PHE A 62 8.80 8.94 4.49
N ILE A 63 7.95 8.01 4.92
CA ILE A 63 7.91 7.52 6.31
C ILE A 63 9.25 6.86 6.68
N PHE A 64 9.84 6.09 5.76
CA PHE A 64 11.16 5.48 5.98
C PHE A 64 12.22 6.55 6.23
N PHE A 65 12.36 7.55 5.37
CA PHE A 65 13.37 8.62 5.55
C PHE A 65 13.14 9.47 6.80
N VAL A 66 11.89 9.68 7.21
CA VAL A 66 11.58 10.41 8.45
C VAL A 66 11.86 9.56 9.69
N SER A 67 11.63 8.25 9.63
CA SER A 67 11.81 7.34 10.77
C SER A 67 13.24 6.83 10.94
N GLU A 68 14.00 6.69 9.85
CA GLU A 68 15.41 6.26 9.84
C GLU A 68 16.30 6.96 10.89
N PRO A 69 16.30 8.30 11.03
CA PRO A 69 17.14 8.99 12.01
C PRO A 69 16.68 8.79 13.47
N ILE A 70 15.43 8.37 13.68
CA ILE A 70 14.82 8.20 15.02
C ILE A 70 15.04 6.76 15.54
N LEU A 71 15.42 5.83 14.66
CA LEU A 71 15.56 4.41 14.98
C LEU A 71 16.79 4.12 15.89
N PRO A 72 16.58 3.46 17.05
CA PRO A 72 17.67 3.07 17.94
C PRO A 72 18.70 2.13 17.29
N ILE A 73 19.96 2.31 17.63
CA ILE A 73 21.12 1.55 17.11
C ILE A 73 20.98 0.02 17.33
N GLN A 74 20.26 -0.39 18.36
CA GLN A 74 20.02 -1.80 18.70
C GLN A 74 19.34 -2.56 17.55
N PHE A 75 18.32 -1.97 16.92
CA PHE A 75 17.60 -2.57 15.79
C PHE A 75 18.47 -2.71 14.54
N LYS A 76 19.39 -1.75 14.31
CA LYS A 76 20.34 -1.81 13.18
C LYS A 76 21.28 -3.01 13.31
N SER A 77 21.78 -3.28 14.52
CA SER A 77 22.70 -4.38 14.78
C SER A 77 22.06 -5.77 14.64
N GLU A 78 20.77 -5.88 14.95
CA GLU A 78 20.03 -7.14 14.88
C GLU A 78 19.60 -7.46 13.44
N LEU A 79 19.21 -6.44 12.66
CA LEU A 79 18.99 -6.55 11.21
C LEU A 79 20.24 -6.95 10.44
N ILE A 80 21.40 -6.36 10.76
CA ILE A 80 22.68 -6.74 10.13
C ILE A 80 23.02 -8.20 10.46
N ASN A 81 22.86 -8.64 11.71
CA ASN A 81 23.09 -10.05 12.05
C ASN A 81 22.14 -11.01 11.32
N TYR A 82 20.88 -10.63 11.14
CA TYR A 82 19.92 -11.41 10.36
C TYR A 82 20.33 -11.50 8.88
N VAL A 83 20.63 -10.36 8.25
CA VAL A 83 20.98 -10.29 6.82
C VAL A 83 22.29 -11.02 6.51
N PHE A 84 23.30 -10.93 7.39
CA PHE A 84 24.63 -11.50 7.12
C PHE A 84 24.82 -12.94 7.60
N PHE A 85 24.16 -13.35 8.69
CA PHE A 85 24.41 -14.67 9.30
C PHE A 85 23.20 -15.60 9.30
N ASN A 86 22.05 -15.15 8.77
CA ASN A 86 20.76 -15.86 8.80
C ASN A 86 20.46 -16.47 10.19
N ASN A 87 20.95 -15.82 11.25
CA ASN A 87 20.92 -16.31 12.61
C ASN A 87 20.20 -15.28 13.48
N PHE A 88 19.05 -15.69 14.01
CA PHE A 88 18.37 -14.94 15.04
C PHE A 88 19.06 -15.20 16.37
N LYS A 89 19.75 -14.20 16.92
CA LYS A 89 20.37 -14.31 18.25
C LYS A 89 19.33 -14.53 19.37
N SER A 90 18.05 -14.22 19.14
CA SER A 90 16.96 -14.47 20.09
C SER A 90 15.62 -14.76 19.39
N ALA A 91 14.77 -15.60 19.99
CA ALA A 91 13.39 -15.81 19.54
C ALA A 91 12.55 -14.52 19.59
N SER A 92 12.97 -13.55 20.41
CA SER A 92 12.38 -12.21 20.48
C SER A 92 12.55 -11.45 19.16
N ALA A 93 13.71 -11.55 18.51
CA ALA A 93 13.99 -10.86 17.24
C ALA A 93 13.08 -11.32 16.10
N GLN A 94 12.86 -12.64 15.99
CA GLN A 94 11.95 -13.20 15.00
C GLN A 94 10.50 -12.75 15.25
N THR A 95 10.09 -12.73 16.52
CA THR A 95 8.76 -12.25 16.93
C THR A 95 8.58 -10.77 16.59
N LEU A 96 9.59 -9.94 16.85
CA LEU A 96 9.60 -8.51 16.52
C LEU A 96 9.54 -8.26 15.01
N LEU A 97 10.25 -9.06 14.19
CA LEU A 97 10.15 -8.94 12.72
C LEU A 97 8.77 -9.30 12.20
N ILE A 98 8.19 -10.41 12.66
CA ILE A 98 6.83 -10.81 12.25
C ILE A 98 5.82 -9.74 12.67
N LEU A 99 5.94 -9.23 13.90
CA LEU A 99 5.09 -8.15 14.40
C LEU A 99 5.23 -6.88 13.55
N THR A 100 6.46 -6.51 13.20
CA THR A 100 6.73 -5.33 12.37
C THR A 100 6.15 -5.50 10.96
N ALA A 101 6.35 -6.66 10.33
CA ALA A 101 5.78 -6.97 9.03
C ALA A 101 4.24 -6.95 9.05
N PHE A 102 3.64 -7.49 10.11
CA PHE A 102 2.20 -7.44 10.33
C PHE A 102 1.70 -6.00 10.47
N ILE A 103 2.36 -5.17 11.28
CA ILE A 103 2.02 -3.75 11.44
C ILE A 103 2.12 -3.03 10.10
N ILE A 104 3.22 -3.23 9.35
CA ILE A 104 3.41 -2.61 8.02
C ILE A 104 2.28 -3.03 7.08
N PHE A 105 1.92 -4.30 7.03
CA PHE A 105 0.84 -4.80 6.19
C PHE A 105 -0.50 -4.10 6.47
N PHE A 106 -0.88 -3.96 7.75
CA PHE A 106 -2.12 -3.28 8.12
C PHE A 106 -2.03 -1.76 7.89
N ALA A 107 -0.88 -1.15 8.15
CA ALA A 107 -0.67 0.27 7.88
C ALA A 107 -0.80 0.58 6.39
N THR A 108 -0.19 -0.22 5.51
CA THR A 108 -0.30 -0.03 4.06
C THR A 108 -1.71 -0.31 3.55
N PHE A 109 -2.38 -1.35 4.07
CA PHE A 109 -3.80 -1.57 3.77
C PHE A 109 -4.67 -0.35 4.13
N LEU A 110 -4.53 0.17 5.35
CA LEU A 110 -5.38 1.25 5.84
C LEU A 110 -5.13 2.54 5.05
N MET A 111 -3.85 2.80 4.76
CA MET A 111 -3.41 3.89 3.92
C MET A 111 -3.99 3.80 2.51
N LYS A 112 -3.86 2.65 1.85
CA LYS A 112 -4.42 2.40 0.51
C LYS A 112 -5.94 2.58 0.50
N PHE A 113 -6.63 2.14 1.55
CA PHE A 113 -8.07 2.33 1.70
C PHE A 113 -8.44 3.82 1.77
N PHE A 114 -7.73 4.61 2.58
CA PHE A 114 -7.96 6.06 2.66
C PHE A 114 -7.65 6.77 1.33
N LEU A 115 -6.54 6.41 0.67
CA LEU A 115 -6.18 6.95 -0.65
C LEU A 115 -7.25 6.65 -1.69
N LEU A 116 -7.70 5.39 -1.78
CA LEU A 116 -8.73 4.99 -2.73
C LEU A 116 -10.04 5.72 -2.45
N ARG A 117 -10.44 5.85 -1.19
CA ARG A 117 -11.64 6.61 -0.79
C ARG A 117 -11.52 8.08 -1.14
N PHE A 118 -10.36 8.69 -0.90
CA PHE A 118 -10.08 10.08 -1.24
C PHE A 118 -10.15 10.32 -2.75
N LEU A 119 -9.51 9.45 -3.54
CA LEU A 119 -9.54 9.50 -5.00
C LEU A 119 -10.97 9.33 -5.53
N LEU A 120 -11.75 8.40 -4.96
CA LEU A 120 -13.15 8.23 -5.36
C LEU A 120 -13.99 9.48 -5.08
N LEU A 121 -13.83 10.10 -3.90
CA LEU A 121 -14.54 11.34 -3.58
C LEU A 121 -14.12 12.48 -4.52
N SER A 122 -12.82 12.65 -4.74
CA SER A 122 -12.27 13.71 -5.59
C SER A 122 -12.69 13.58 -7.06
N LEU A 123 -12.83 12.36 -7.60
CA LEU A 123 -13.27 12.13 -8.97
C LEU A 123 -14.80 12.08 -9.12
N THR A 124 -15.54 11.78 -8.06
CA THR A 124 -17.02 11.79 -8.11
C THR A 124 -17.59 13.21 -8.23
N GLU A 125 -16.81 14.25 -7.92
CA GLU A 125 -17.20 15.64 -8.13
C GLU A 125 -17.11 16.11 -9.61
N THR A 126 -16.71 15.23 -10.54
CA THR A 126 -16.84 15.53 -11.97
C THR A 126 -18.30 15.37 -12.41
N PRO A 127 -19.00 16.42 -12.85
CA PRO A 127 -20.45 16.45 -13.01
C PRO A 127 -20.86 15.78 -14.34
N TRP A 128 -20.80 14.46 -14.42
CA TRP A 128 -21.38 13.71 -15.56
C TRP A 128 -22.64 12.94 -15.16
N LYS A 129 -23.55 13.64 -14.49
CA LYS A 129 -25.01 13.41 -14.58
C LYS A 129 -25.75 14.58 -13.93
N ARG A 130 -25.88 15.67 -14.71
CA ARG A 130 -27.17 16.38 -14.72
C ARG A 130 -28.20 15.37 -15.20
N GLU A 131 -29.01 14.87 -14.28
CA GLU A 131 -30.42 14.63 -14.55
C GLU A 131 -31.16 14.54 -13.22
N GLU A 132 -32.06 15.51 -13.07
CA GLU A 132 -33.20 15.56 -12.15
C GLU A 132 -32.92 15.95 -10.69
N GLU A 133 -32.80 17.28 -10.54
CA GLU A 133 -33.43 18.00 -9.45
C GLU A 133 -34.85 17.47 -9.20
N THR A 134 -35.06 16.71 -8.12
CA THR A 134 -36.37 16.70 -7.47
C THR A 134 -36.27 16.32 -6.00
N GLN A 135 -36.51 17.33 -5.16
CA GLN A 135 -37.17 17.28 -3.85
C GLN A 135 -36.77 16.13 -2.91
N THR A 136 -35.92 16.44 -1.93
CA THR A 136 -35.36 15.50 -0.96
C THR A 136 -36.37 15.06 0.10
N SER A 137 -36.99 13.89 -0.11
CA SER A 137 -37.66 13.13 0.95
C SER A 137 -36.63 12.53 1.94
N PRO A 138 -36.87 12.60 3.27
CA PRO A 138 -35.96 12.04 4.30
C PRO A 138 -35.73 10.53 4.15
N ARG A 139 -36.68 9.81 3.54
CA ARG A 139 -36.59 8.37 3.23
C ARG A 139 -35.50 8.05 2.19
N ARG A 140 -35.23 8.98 1.26
CA ARG A 140 -34.16 8.84 0.25
C ARG A 140 -32.79 9.10 0.86
N LYS A 141 -32.69 9.98 1.87
CA LYS A 141 -31.46 10.25 2.62
C LYS A 141 -31.00 9.04 3.44
N TRP A 142 -31.93 8.32 4.06
CA TRP A 142 -31.64 7.09 4.81
C TRP A 142 -31.19 5.92 3.90
N ARG A 143 -31.83 5.76 2.73
CA ARG A 143 -31.37 4.78 1.71
C ARG A 143 -30.00 5.11 1.15
N ARG A 144 -29.69 6.40 0.91
CA ARG A 144 -28.34 6.85 0.49
C ARG A 144 -27.29 6.57 1.57
N LEU A 145 -27.59 6.82 2.85
CA LEU A 145 -26.68 6.50 3.96
C LEU A 145 -26.40 4.99 4.07
N SER A 146 -27.43 4.16 3.92
CA SER A 146 -27.30 2.69 3.94
C SER A 146 -26.48 2.18 2.75
N SER A 147 -26.76 2.69 1.53
CA SER A 147 -26.00 2.35 0.32
C SER A 147 -24.53 2.81 0.41
N ALA A 148 -24.27 4.00 0.95
CA ALA A 148 -22.92 4.51 1.15
C ALA A 148 -22.14 3.66 2.18
N LYS A 149 -22.81 3.20 3.24
CA LYS A 149 -22.20 2.29 4.23
C LYS A 149 -21.84 0.94 3.59
N LEU A 150 -22.75 0.34 2.82
CA LEU A 150 -22.50 -0.91 2.09
C LEU A 150 -21.39 -0.77 1.04
N GLN A 151 -21.34 0.35 0.33
CA GLN A 151 -20.28 0.65 -0.63
C GLN A 151 -18.92 0.83 0.07
N SER A 152 -18.90 1.47 1.24
CA SER A 152 -17.68 1.62 2.04
C SER A 152 -17.16 0.30 2.61
N THR A 153 -18.05 -0.61 3.02
CA THR A 153 -17.67 -1.96 3.47
C THR A 153 -17.11 -2.77 2.31
N ASN A 154 -17.74 -2.73 1.13
CA ASN A 154 -17.24 -3.42 -0.06
C ASN A 154 -15.89 -2.85 -0.52
N LEU A 155 -15.68 -1.53 -0.38
CA LEU A 155 -14.39 -0.89 -0.66
C LEU A 155 -13.29 -1.37 0.27
N ALA A 156 -13.57 -1.43 1.58
CA ALA A 156 -12.61 -1.88 2.59
C ALA A 156 -12.21 -3.35 2.37
N THR A 157 -13.19 -4.24 2.20
CA THR A 157 -12.91 -5.67 1.97
C THR A 157 -12.20 -5.89 0.64
N THR A 158 -12.57 -5.16 -0.41
CA THR A 158 -11.88 -5.24 -1.70
C THR A 158 -10.44 -4.77 -1.59
N THR A 159 -10.18 -3.65 -0.92
CA THR A 159 -8.83 -3.11 -0.74
C THR A 159 -7.98 -4.08 0.09
N LEU A 160 -8.57 -4.72 1.10
CA LEU A 160 -7.88 -5.73 1.91
C LEU A 160 -7.50 -6.94 1.07
N ILE A 161 -8.43 -7.48 0.27
CA ILE A 161 -8.17 -8.62 -0.61
C ILE A 161 -7.09 -8.26 -1.64
N ALA A 162 -7.17 -7.08 -2.24
CA ALA A 162 -6.19 -6.59 -3.20
C ALA A 162 -4.79 -6.51 -2.58
N ASN A 163 -4.67 -5.96 -1.37
CA ASN A 163 -3.41 -5.86 -0.65
C ASN A 163 -2.87 -7.25 -0.26
N SER A 164 -3.73 -8.14 0.27
CA SER A 164 -3.34 -9.51 0.64
C SER A 164 -2.83 -10.32 -0.55
N LEU A 165 -3.48 -10.22 -1.71
CA LEU A 165 -3.06 -10.92 -2.93
C LEU A 165 -1.73 -10.37 -3.45
N SER A 166 -1.57 -9.05 -3.46
CA SER A 166 -0.32 -8.41 -3.91
C SER A 166 0.85 -8.77 -3.00
N TYR A 167 0.68 -8.70 -1.67
CA TYR A 167 1.72 -9.09 -0.71
C TYR A 167 2.03 -10.58 -0.75
N SER A 168 1.03 -11.45 -0.96
CA SER A 168 1.26 -12.88 -1.17
C SER A 168 2.11 -13.13 -2.40
N ALA A 169 1.81 -12.46 -3.51
CA ALA A 169 2.56 -12.58 -4.76
C ALA A 169 4.01 -12.09 -4.61
N ILE A 170 4.21 -10.93 -3.98
CA ILE A 170 5.53 -10.39 -3.66
C ILE A 170 6.32 -11.36 -2.76
N THR A 171 5.69 -11.94 -1.75
CA THR A 171 6.33 -12.90 -0.84
C THR A 171 6.78 -14.16 -1.58
N ILE A 172 5.99 -14.66 -2.52
CA ILE A 172 6.38 -15.80 -3.37
C ILE A 172 7.60 -15.45 -4.22
N VAL A 173 7.61 -14.27 -4.86
CA VAL A 173 8.75 -13.81 -5.65
C VAL A 173 10.01 -13.70 -4.78
N LEU A 174 9.88 -13.09 -3.60
CA LEU A 174 10.98 -12.99 -2.64
C LEU A 174 11.51 -14.36 -2.23
N PHE A 175 10.64 -15.31 -1.90
CA PHE A 175 11.03 -16.66 -1.52
C PHE A 175 11.75 -17.43 -2.62
N ILE A 176 11.36 -17.21 -3.88
CA ILE A 176 12.06 -17.80 -5.04
C ILE A 176 13.44 -17.14 -5.21
N SER A 177 13.52 -15.81 -5.09
CA SER A 177 14.79 -15.08 -5.21
C SER A 177 15.79 -15.37 -4.09
N SER A 178 15.31 -15.67 -2.87
CA SER A 178 16.18 -15.93 -1.71
C SER A 178 16.76 -17.35 -1.68
N ARG A 179 16.35 -18.22 -2.61
CA ARG A 179 16.82 -19.61 -2.72
C ARG A 179 17.91 -19.80 -3.79
N GLN A 180 18.30 -18.75 -4.50
CA GLN A 180 19.40 -18.73 -5.46
C GLN A 180 20.60 -18.02 -4.86
#